data_AF-A0A413RRN1-F1
#
_entry.id   AF-A0A413RRN1-F1
#
_cell.length_a   1.000
_cell.length_b   1.000
_cell.length_c   1.000
_cell.angle_alpha   90.00
_cell.angle_beta   90.00
_cell.angle_gamma   90.00
#
_symmetry.space_group_name_H-M   'P 1'
#
loop_
_entity.id
_entity.type
_entity.pdbx_description
1 polymer ?
#
loop_
_entity_poly.entity_id
_entity_poly.type
_entity_poly.pdbx_seq_one_letter_code
_entity_poly.pdbx_strand_id
1 'polypeptide(L)'
;SGSGRVRPTGPDEAARWRETAARAPHPWVVALAVAPDADERSAAADILRALRPDQSWAVVDARTKTVDARAWLASLGTFDAVAVRSAFDTTEPGTVLDLGVPVAWIDGIPASTASWAALLDHALGGRGPWD
;
A
#
# COMPACT_ATOMS: atom_id res chain seq x y z
N SER A 1 -16.44 24.40 12.61
CA SER A 1 -15.91 23.05 12.44
C SER A 1 -15.56 22.87 10.98
N GLY A 2 -14.35 23.24 10.58
CA GLY A 2 -13.92 23.16 9.20
C GLY A 2 -13.33 21.79 8.94
N SER A 3 -14.11 20.87 8.37
CA SER A 3 -13.62 19.68 7.68
C SER A 3 -12.89 20.11 6.40
N GLY A 4 -11.82 20.89 6.55
CA GLY A 4 -10.98 21.30 5.44
C GLY A 4 -10.07 20.12 5.09
N ARG A 5 -10.16 19.64 3.84
CA ARG A 5 -9.10 18.81 3.28
C ARG A 5 -7.79 19.59 3.38
N VAL A 6 -6.93 19.22 4.33
CA VAL A 6 -5.55 19.69 4.34
C VAL A 6 -4.79 18.79 3.39
N ARG A 7 -4.15 19.39 2.39
CA ARG A 7 -3.37 18.68 1.39
C ARG A 7 -1.92 19.14 1.50
N PRO A 8 -1.11 18.52 2.37
CA PRO A 8 0.33 18.76 2.37
C PRO A 8 0.89 18.49 0.98
N THR A 9 1.50 19.50 0.38
CA THR A 9 2.11 19.42 -0.95
C THR A 9 3.61 19.19 -0.90
N GLY A 10 4.21 19.30 0.29
CA GLY A 10 5.63 19.09 0.53
C GLY A 10 5.93 18.70 1.98
N PRO A 11 7.19 18.32 2.28
CA PRO A 11 7.58 17.78 3.58
C PRO A 11 7.36 18.77 4.74
N ASP A 12 7.66 20.06 4.56
CA ASP A 12 7.47 21.07 5.61
C ASP A 12 6.00 21.26 6.00
N GLU A 13 5.11 21.26 5.01
CA GLU A 13 3.67 21.35 5.24
C GLU A 13 3.15 20.10 5.92
N ALA A 14 3.68 18.93 5.54
CA ALA A 14 3.33 17.65 6.15
C ALA A 14 3.76 17.56 7.62
N ALA A 15 4.96 18.03 7.95
CA ALA A 15 5.45 18.09 9.33
C ALA A 15 4.58 19.01 10.20
N ARG A 16 4.26 20.22 9.71
CA ARG A 16 3.36 21.16 10.43
C ARG A 16 1.96 20.60 10.62
N TRP A 17 1.42 19.93 9.60
CA TRP A 17 0.13 19.25 9.72
C TRP A 17 0.18 18.13 10.75
N ARG A 18 1.25 17.31 10.75
CA ARG A 18 1.44 16.21 11.71
C ARG A 18 1.44 16.68 13.15
N GLU A 19 2.07 17.81 13.46
CA GLU A 19 2.03 18.41 14.81
C GLU A 19 0.60 18.70 15.25
N THR A 20 -0.24 19.18 14.33
CA THR A 20 -1.66 19.44 14.61
C THR A 20 -2.45 18.14 14.73
N ALA A 21 -2.24 17.21 13.81
CA ALA A 21 -2.90 15.91 13.81
C ALA A 21 -2.59 15.09 15.09
N ALA A 22 -1.38 15.23 15.64
CA ALA A 22 -0.93 14.55 16.85
C ALA A 22 -1.80 14.83 18.08
N ARG A 23 -2.49 15.97 18.11
CA ARG A 23 -3.32 16.41 19.24
C ARG A 23 -4.79 16.04 19.08
N ALA A 24 -5.17 15.46 17.94
CA ALA A 24 -6.56 15.07 17.69
C ALA A 24 -6.92 13.82 18.50
N PRO A 25 -8.17 13.72 19.01
CA PRO A 25 -8.63 12.54 19.77
C PRO A 25 -9.01 11.35 18.86
N HIS A 26 -8.77 11.45 17.56
CA HIS A 26 -9.14 10.45 16.55
C HIS A 26 -8.00 10.22 15.56
N PRO A 27 -7.92 9.04 14.92
CA PRO A 27 -6.93 8.78 13.89
C PRO A 27 -7.19 9.65 12.65
N TRP A 28 -6.14 9.82 11.85
CA TRP A 28 -6.20 10.43 10.53
C TRP A 28 -5.75 9.43 9.48
N VAL A 29 -6.38 9.49 8.31
CA VAL A 29 -5.95 8.73 7.13
C VAL A 29 -5.44 9.73 6.09
N VAL A 30 -4.22 9.52 5.62
CA VAL A 30 -3.61 10.33 4.57
C VAL A 30 -3.42 9.46 3.34
N ALA A 31 -4.06 9.85 2.24
CA ALA A 31 -3.78 9.28 0.93
C ALA A 31 -2.64 10.07 0.27
N LEU A 32 -1.50 9.41 0.08
CA LEU A 32 -0.33 9.98 -0.59
C LEU A 32 -0.20 9.32 -1.97
N ALA A 33 -0.38 10.10 -3.04
CA ALA A 33 -0.12 9.63 -4.39
C ALA A 33 1.38 9.66 -4.68
N VAL A 34 1.92 8.59 -5.24
CA VAL A 34 3.31 8.49 -5.67
C VAL A 34 3.31 8.35 -7.18
N ALA A 35 3.78 9.37 -7.86
CA ALA A 35 3.89 9.35 -9.32
C ALA A 35 5.11 8.51 -9.77
N PRO A 36 5.13 8.02 -11.02
CA PRO A 36 6.19 7.14 -11.50
C PRO A 36 7.54 7.87 -11.69
N ASP A 37 7.54 9.19 -11.82
CA ASP A 37 8.77 9.98 -11.99
C ASP A 37 9.68 9.89 -10.74
N ALA A 38 10.99 9.92 -10.96
CA ALA A 38 11.98 9.76 -9.89
C ALA A 38 11.95 10.93 -8.90
N ASP A 39 11.84 12.16 -9.40
CA ASP A 39 11.81 13.37 -8.56
C ASP A 39 10.51 13.43 -7.74
N GLU A 40 9.36 13.15 -8.37
CA GLU A 40 8.07 13.08 -7.69
C GLU A 40 8.03 11.95 -6.63
N ARG A 41 8.67 10.82 -6.91
CA ARG A 41 8.81 9.72 -5.94
C ARG A 41 9.69 10.08 -4.77
N SER A 42 10.81 10.79 -5.01
CA SER A 42 11.65 11.31 -3.94
C SER A 42 10.87 12.29 -3.05
N ALA A 43 10.11 13.20 -3.66
CA ALA A 43 9.25 14.13 -2.93
C ALA A 43 8.19 13.40 -2.09
N ALA A 44 7.57 12.34 -2.62
CA ALA A 44 6.63 11.52 -1.86
C ALA A 44 7.30 10.80 -0.67
N ALA A 45 8.52 10.28 -0.86
CA ALA A 45 9.29 9.68 0.23
C ALA A 45 9.59 10.70 1.34
N ASP A 46 9.94 11.93 0.99
CA ASP A 46 10.19 13.00 1.96
C ASP A 46 8.92 13.43 2.70
N ILE A 47 7.78 13.49 2.01
CA ILE A 47 6.47 13.73 2.64
C ILE A 47 6.14 12.60 3.62
N LEU A 48 6.31 11.33 3.21
CA LEU A 48 6.05 10.18 4.08
C LEU A 48 6.92 10.23 5.35
N ARG A 49 8.20 10.55 5.21
CA ARG A 49 9.13 10.75 6.35
C ARG A 49 8.68 11.88 7.26
N ALA A 50 8.27 13.02 6.70
CA ALA A 50 7.81 14.18 7.46
C ALA A 50 6.49 13.91 8.21
N LEU A 51 5.58 13.11 7.61
CA LEU A 51 4.33 12.71 8.25
C LEU A 51 4.54 11.83 9.49
N ARG A 52 5.63 11.04 9.53
CA ARG A 52 5.89 10.05 10.59
C ARG A 52 4.61 9.29 11.00
N PRO A 53 4.00 8.54 10.07
CA PRO A 53 2.75 7.85 10.35
C PRO A 53 2.97 6.81 11.45
N ASP A 54 1.96 6.65 12.32
CA ASP A 54 1.97 5.57 13.31
C ASP A 54 1.76 4.19 12.65
N GLN A 55 1.20 4.18 11.43
CA GLN A 55 1.09 3.01 10.55
C GLN A 55 1.11 3.44 9.08
N SER A 56 1.87 2.74 8.25
CA SER A 56 2.14 3.03 6.84
C SER A 56 1.78 1.84 5.95
N TRP A 57 0.92 2.09 4.97
CA TRP A 57 0.42 1.06 4.05
C TRP A 57 0.73 1.47 2.62
N ALA A 58 1.30 0.56 1.84
CA ALA A 58 1.47 0.77 0.41
C ALA A 58 0.36 0.09 -0.38
N VAL A 59 -0.02 0.68 -1.52
CA VAL A 59 -0.90 0.03 -2.49
C VAL A 59 -0.03 -0.44 -3.65
N VAL A 60 -0.10 -1.74 -3.97
CA VAL A 60 0.69 -2.35 -5.05
C VAL A 60 -0.23 -3.09 -6.02
N ASP A 61 0.15 -3.13 -7.30
CA ASP A 61 -0.57 -3.89 -8.32
C ASP A 61 0.11 -5.24 -8.56
N ALA A 62 -0.63 -6.34 -8.41
CA ALA A 62 -0.14 -7.71 -8.56
C ALA A 62 0.33 -8.06 -9.99
N ARG A 63 -0.02 -7.23 -10.98
CA ARG A 63 0.45 -7.37 -12.37
C ARG A 63 1.83 -6.75 -12.59
N THR A 64 2.32 -5.98 -11.62
CA THR A 64 3.69 -5.45 -11.64
C THR A 64 4.67 -6.55 -11.29
N LYS A 65 5.81 -6.62 -12.00
CA LYS A 65 6.87 -7.57 -11.66
C LYS A 65 7.27 -7.38 -10.20
N THR A 66 7.31 -8.46 -9.43
CA THR A 66 7.57 -8.43 -7.98
C THR A 66 8.87 -7.70 -7.62
N VAL A 67 9.92 -7.87 -8.44
CA VAL A 67 11.20 -7.16 -8.26
C VAL A 67 11.06 -5.64 -8.39
N ASP A 68 10.23 -5.17 -9.33
CA ASP A 68 10.00 -3.74 -9.56
C ASP A 68 9.15 -3.15 -8.43
N ALA A 69 8.11 -3.87 -7.99
CA ALA A 69 7.30 -3.47 -6.84
C ALA A 69 8.11 -3.40 -5.55
N ARG A 70 8.98 -4.38 -5.30
CA ARG A 70 9.90 -4.39 -4.14
C ARG A 70 10.89 -3.24 -4.20
N ALA A 71 11.48 -2.96 -5.36
CA ALA A 71 12.38 -1.84 -5.54
C ALA A 71 11.67 -0.50 -5.31
N TRP A 72 10.43 -0.37 -5.79
CA TRP A 72 9.59 0.81 -5.55
C TRP A 72 9.29 1.01 -4.06
N LEU A 73 8.88 -0.03 -3.33
CA LEU A 73 8.66 0.03 -1.87
C LEU A 73 9.92 0.51 -1.14
N ALA A 74 11.07 -0.11 -1.44
CA ALA A 74 12.35 0.22 -0.82
C ALA A 74 12.79 1.67 -1.09
N SER A 75 12.41 2.25 -2.24
CA SER A 75 12.71 3.65 -2.58
C SER A 75 11.93 4.66 -1.75
N LEU A 76 10.76 4.29 -1.22
CA LEU A 76 9.90 5.17 -0.43
C LEU A 76 10.18 5.09 1.06
N GLY A 77 10.40 3.88 1.58
CA GLY A 77 10.65 3.64 2.99
C GLY A 77 10.20 2.26 3.45
N THR A 78 9.89 2.16 4.75
CA THR A 78 9.35 0.96 5.39
C THR A 78 7.83 1.02 5.44
N PHE A 79 7.18 -0.12 5.24
CA PHE A 79 5.73 -0.24 5.30
C PHE A 79 5.33 -1.36 6.26
N ASP A 80 4.25 -1.13 7.01
CA ASP A 80 3.69 -2.11 7.95
C ASP A 80 2.85 -3.16 7.23
N ALA A 81 2.25 -2.77 6.11
CA ALA A 81 1.43 -3.64 5.28
C ALA A 81 1.35 -3.16 3.83
N VAL A 82 0.89 -4.06 2.95
CA VAL A 82 0.46 -3.74 1.59
C VAL A 82 -1.01 -4.09 1.37
N ALA A 83 -1.69 -3.25 0.59
CA ALA A 83 -2.95 -3.54 -0.05
C ALA A 83 -2.67 -3.89 -1.52
N VAL A 84 -2.93 -5.14 -1.90
CA VAL A 84 -2.70 -5.64 -3.25
C VAL A 84 -3.94 -5.40 -4.10
N ARG A 85 -3.74 -4.91 -5.32
CA ARG A 85 -4.75 -4.71 -6.36
C ARG A 85 -4.49 -5.63 -7.55
N SER A 86 -5.53 -5.93 -8.30
CA SER A 86 -5.49 -6.79 -9.49
C SER A 86 -4.98 -8.20 -9.20
N ALA A 87 -5.20 -8.71 -7.97
CA ALA A 87 -4.72 -10.02 -7.56
C ALA A 87 -5.49 -11.15 -8.28
N PHE A 88 -6.80 -10.99 -8.47
CA PHE A 88 -7.61 -11.91 -9.28
C PHE A 88 -7.34 -11.82 -10.79
N ASP A 89 -6.63 -10.77 -11.24
CA ASP A 89 -6.30 -10.57 -12.67
C ASP A 89 -4.93 -11.14 -13.07
N THR A 90 -4.17 -11.69 -12.11
CA THR A 90 -2.84 -12.28 -12.36
C THR A 90 -2.87 -13.80 -12.28
N THR A 91 -2.04 -14.46 -13.08
CA THR A 91 -1.85 -15.91 -13.05
C THR A 91 -0.94 -16.37 -11.91
N GLU A 92 -0.22 -15.44 -11.27
CA GLU A 92 0.76 -15.73 -10.22
C GLU A 92 0.52 -14.89 -8.96
N PRO A 93 -0.68 -14.93 -8.34
CA PRO A 93 -1.01 -14.07 -7.20
C PRO A 93 -0.13 -14.32 -5.97
N GLY A 94 0.44 -15.53 -5.82
CA GLY A 94 1.32 -15.86 -4.69
C GLY A 94 2.62 -15.05 -4.65
N THR A 95 3.06 -14.51 -5.78
CA THR A 95 4.32 -13.74 -5.89
C THR A 95 4.33 -12.46 -5.06
N VAL A 96 3.16 -11.95 -4.66
CA VAL A 96 3.07 -10.77 -3.78
C VAL A 96 3.57 -11.06 -2.36
N LEU A 97 3.65 -12.33 -1.96
CA LEU A 97 4.25 -12.73 -0.67
C LEU A 97 5.78 -12.49 -0.65
N ASP A 98 6.43 -12.44 -1.81
CA ASP A 98 7.86 -12.19 -1.95
C ASP A 98 8.23 -10.69 -1.83
N LEU A 99 7.24 -9.80 -1.67
CA LEU A 99 7.45 -8.38 -1.41
C LEU A 99 8.15 -8.12 -0.07
N GLY A 100 8.09 -9.08 0.86
CA GLY A 100 8.71 -8.97 2.19
C GLY A 100 7.97 -8.05 3.16
N VAL A 101 6.71 -7.69 2.84
CA VAL A 101 5.82 -6.87 3.67
C VAL A 101 4.48 -7.61 3.81
N PRO A 102 3.83 -7.63 5.00
CA PRO A 102 2.55 -8.29 5.18
C PRO A 102 1.47 -7.81 4.21
N VAL A 103 0.75 -8.74 3.58
CA VAL A 103 -0.43 -8.41 2.76
C VAL A 103 -1.63 -8.29 3.68
N ALA A 104 -2.16 -7.07 3.84
CA ALA A 104 -3.34 -6.83 4.68
C ALA A 104 -4.65 -6.86 3.89
N TRP A 105 -4.62 -6.50 2.60
CA TRP A 105 -5.81 -6.42 1.74
C TRP A 105 -5.52 -7.00 0.36
N ILE A 106 -6.54 -7.65 -0.22
CA ILE A 106 -6.53 -8.25 -1.56
C ILE A 106 -7.77 -7.72 -2.27
N ASP A 107 -7.61 -6.95 -3.35
CA ASP A 107 -8.72 -6.47 -4.20
C ASP A 107 -9.88 -5.81 -3.44
N GLY A 108 -9.57 -5.10 -2.37
CA GLY A 108 -10.56 -4.35 -1.59
C GLY A 108 -11.19 -5.13 -0.44
N ILE A 109 -10.80 -6.39 -0.22
CA ILE A 109 -11.21 -7.17 0.96
C ILE A 109 -10.03 -7.46 1.89
N PRO A 110 -10.26 -7.60 3.21
CA PRO A 110 -9.22 -8.00 4.15
C PRO A 110 -8.59 -9.33 3.76
N ALA A 111 -7.27 -9.39 3.82
CA ALA A 111 -6.51 -10.62 3.67
C ALA A 111 -6.82 -11.53 4.86
N SER A 112 -7.31 -12.71 4.55
CA SER A 112 -7.69 -13.76 5.49
C SER A 112 -7.40 -15.12 4.84
N THR A 113 -7.41 -16.20 5.62
CA THR A 113 -7.30 -17.55 5.06
C THR A 113 -8.35 -17.80 3.98
N ALA A 114 -9.57 -17.32 4.18
CA ALA A 114 -10.66 -17.48 3.21
C ALA A 114 -10.41 -16.71 1.90
N SER A 115 -9.96 -15.45 1.98
CA SER A 115 -9.66 -14.67 0.78
C SER A 115 -8.46 -15.23 0.01
N TRP A 116 -7.45 -15.73 0.72
CA TRP A 116 -6.29 -16.39 0.12
C TRP A 116 -6.67 -17.71 -0.56
N ALA A 117 -7.50 -18.54 0.09
CA ALA A 117 -7.98 -19.78 -0.49
C ALA A 117 -8.77 -19.51 -1.79
N ALA A 118 -9.68 -18.53 -1.77
CA ALA A 118 -10.45 -18.16 -2.96
C ALA A 118 -9.56 -17.65 -4.11
N LEU A 119 -8.56 -16.83 -3.80
CA LEU A 119 -7.61 -16.31 -4.78
C LEU A 119 -6.76 -17.42 -5.42
N LEU A 120 -6.23 -18.33 -4.62
CA LEU A 120 -5.37 -19.41 -5.09
C LEU A 120 -6.17 -20.48 -5.85
N ASP A 121 -7.38 -20.80 -5.40
CA ASP A 121 -8.29 -21.70 -6.11
C ASP A 121 -8.66 -21.13 -7.50
N HIS A 122 -8.94 -19.82 -7.57
CA HIS A 122 -9.17 -19.13 -8.83
C HIS A 122 -7.97 -19.23 -9.77
N ALA A 123 -6.75 -18.99 -9.28
CA ALA A 123 -5.52 -19.06 -10.08
C ALA A 123 -5.22 -20.48 -10.60
N LEU A 124 -5.61 -21.51 -9.86
CA LEU A 124 -5.51 -22.91 -10.29
C LEU A 124 -6.61 -23.30 -11.30
N GLY A 125 -7.54 -22.38 -11.62
CA GLY A 125 -8.61 -22.59 -12.58
C GLY A 125 -9.74 -23.48 -12.07
N GLY A 126 -9.90 -23.60 -10.75
CA GLY A 126 -10.90 -24.47 -10.12
C GLY A 126 -10.71 -25.96 -10.43
N ARG A 127 -9.58 -26.37 -11.01
CA ARG A 127 -9.26 -27.77 -11.30
C ARG A 127 -8.65 -28.38 -10.06
N GLY A 128 -9.47 -29.08 -9.29
CA GLY A 128 -8.96 -30.03 -8.32
C GLY A 128 -8.14 -31.12 -9.04
N PRO A 129 -7.17 -31.76 -8.36
CA PRO A 129 -6.42 -32.90 -8.91
C PRO A 129 -7.28 -34.16 -9.14
N TRP A 130 -8.61 -34.03 -9.16
CA TRP A 130 -9.58 -35.12 -9.24
C TRP A 130 -10.47 -35.06 -10.50
N ASP A 131 -10.15 -34.18 -11.45
CA ASP A 131 -10.66 -34.24 -12.83
C ASP A 131 -9.72 -35.06 -13.73
#